data_AF-A0A510L7F8-F1
#
_entry.id   AF-A0A510L7F8-F1
#
_cell.length_a   1.000
_cell.length_b   1.000
_cell.length_c   1.000
_cell.angle_alpha   90.00
_cell.angle_beta   90.00
_cell.angle_gamma   90.00
#
_symmetry.space_group_name_H-M   'P 1'
#
loop_
_entity.id
_entity.type
_entity.pdbx_description
1 polymer ?
#
loop_
_entity_poly.entity_id
_entity_poly.type
_entity_poly.pdbx_seq_one_letter_code
_entity_poly.pdbx_strand_id
1 'polypeptide(L)'
;MVYLDWRFRTIGFALLLLLKSKSTYGKTLGKAAILPSIFNINEPIIFGAPIVLNPTLLPPFIIVPIVNASITYFAMVAELVNRVTSTPPWTLPGPIGAFLATNGDFRAVILNILLIIISVAIYYPFFNAYEKKLLAEEHAEAQE
;
A
#
# COMPACT_ATOMS: atom_id res chain seq x y z
N MET A 1 2.83 13.00 -12.71
CA MET A 1 4.00 12.45 -11.98
C MET A 1 3.81 12.47 -10.44
N VAL A 2 2.96 13.34 -9.89
CA VAL A 2 2.69 13.49 -8.45
C VAL A 2 1.89 12.32 -7.82
N TYR A 3 1.11 11.54 -8.58
CA TYR A 3 0.32 10.40 -8.06
C TYR A 3 1.10 9.11 -7.86
N LEU A 4 2.40 9.16 -8.14
CA LEU A 4 3.29 8.02 -8.06
C LEU A 4 3.95 7.92 -6.68
N ASP A 5 3.42 8.66 -5.72
CA ASP A 5 3.95 8.77 -4.39
C ASP A 5 3.99 7.39 -3.72
N TRP A 6 5.13 7.08 -3.11
CA TRP A 6 5.46 5.84 -2.39
C TRP A 6 4.37 5.45 -1.38
N ARG A 7 3.60 6.45 -0.96
CA ARG A 7 2.47 6.46 -0.03
C ARG A 7 1.21 5.72 -0.49
N PHE A 8 0.91 5.60 -1.79
CA PHE A 8 -0.33 4.93 -2.23
C PHE A 8 -0.33 3.40 -2.01
N ARG A 9 0.81 2.83 -1.62
CA ARG A 9 1.09 1.38 -1.78
C ARG A 9 1.12 0.62 -0.47
N THR A 10 1.30 1.33 0.63
CA THR A 10 1.21 0.84 2.01
C THR A 10 -0.23 0.53 2.43
N ILE A 11 -1.25 1.07 1.74
CA ILE A 11 -2.66 0.65 1.89
C ILE A 11 -2.80 -0.86 1.66
N GLY A 12 -2.11 -1.41 0.65
CA GLY A 12 -2.16 -2.86 0.38
C GLY A 12 -1.64 -3.69 1.54
N PHE A 13 -0.60 -3.20 2.22
CA PHE A 13 -0.06 -3.84 3.43
C PHE A 13 -0.97 -3.63 4.65
N ALA A 14 -1.57 -2.45 4.81
CA ALA A 14 -2.59 -2.15 5.83
C ALA A 14 -3.77 -3.12 5.75
N LEU A 15 -4.25 -3.32 4.52
CA LEU A 15 -5.38 -4.18 4.23
C LEU A 15 -5.06 -5.65 4.51
N LEU A 16 -3.84 -6.09 4.18
CA LEU A 16 -3.35 -7.42 4.52
C LEU A 16 -3.25 -7.63 6.04
N LEU A 17 -2.69 -6.65 6.77
CA LEU A 17 -2.63 -6.68 8.24
C LEU A 17 -4.03 -6.74 8.86
N LEU A 18 -4.98 -5.98 8.33
CA LEU A 18 -6.34 -5.94 8.86
C LEU A 18 -7.11 -7.25 8.59
N LEU A 19 -7.05 -7.77 7.36
CA LEU A 19 -7.88 -8.90 6.92
C LEU A 19 -7.27 -10.26 7.22
N LYS A 20 -5.94 -10.36 7.25
CA LYS A 20 -5.23 -11.64 7.23
C LYS A 20 -4.33 -11.90 8.43
N SER A 21 -4.01 -10.88 9.24
CA SER A 21 -3.18 -11.08 10.44
C SER A 21 -3.89 -11.92 11.47
N LYS A 22 -3.21 -12.95 11.98
CA LYS A 22 -3.65 -13.77 13.11
C LYS A 22 -3.22 -13.19 14.45
N SER A 23 -2.07 -12.51 14.51
CA SER A 23 -1.54 -11.86 15.71
C SER A 23 -2.42 -10.70 16.18
N THR A 24 -2.56 -10.54 17.49
CA THR A 24 -3.32 -9.46 18.12
C THR A 24 -2.71 -8.10 17.83
N TYR A 25 -1.37 -8.01 17.82
CA TYR A 25 -0.64 -6.80 17.46
C TYR A 25 -0.89 -6.40 16.00
N GLY A 26 -0.77 -7.34 15.07
CA GLY A 26 -0.94 -7.07 13.64
C GLY A 26 -2.36 -6.62 13.28
N LYS A 27 -3.39 -7.21 13.91
CA LYS A 27 -4.79 -6.76 13.74
C LYS A 27 -5.02 -5.35 14.29
N THR A 28 -4.46 -5.06 15.46
CA THR A 28 -4.61 -3.74 16.11
C THR A 28 -3.92 -2.66 15.29
N LEU A 29 -2.71 -2.93 14.81
CA LEU A 29 -1.99 -2.05 13.91
C LEU A 29 -2.74 -1.83 12.60
N GLY A 30 -3.25 -2.90 11.97
CA GLY A 30 -4.05 -2.79 10.75
C GLY A 30 -5.29 -1.90 10.93
N LYS A 31 -6.01 -2.02 12.05
CA LYS A 31 -7.17 -1.17 12.38
C LYS A 31 -6.78 0.29 12.63
N ALA A 32 -5.70 0.53 13.36
CA ALA A 32 -5.23 1.87 13.65
C ALA A 32 -4.71 2.57 12.39
N ALA A 33 -4.16 1.80 11.44
CA ALA A 33 -3.48 2.35 10.30
C ALA A 33 -4.31 2.39 9.01
N ILE A 34 -5.41 1.64 8.89
CA ILE A 34 -6.24 1.63 7.67
C ILE A 34 -6.86 2.99 7.37
N LEU A 35 -7.40 3.67 8.39
CA LEU A 35 -8.03 4.98 8.24
C LEU A 35 -7.05 6.05 7.76
N PRO A 36 -5.88 6.26 8.40
CA PRO A 36 -4.88 7.19 7.89
C PRO A 36 -4.34 6.75 6.51
N SER A 37 -4.20 5.45 6.27
CA SER A 37 -3.73 4.94 4.97
C SER A 37 -4.68 5.30 3.82
N ILE A 38 -6.01 5.30 4.03
CA ILE A 38 -6.99 5.73 3.00
C ILE A 38 -6.77 7.18 2.57
N PHE A 39 -6.32 8.04 3.49
CA PHE A 39 -5.96 9.44 3.23
C PHE A 39 -4.47 9.63 2.90
N ASN A 40 -3.76 8.55 2.54
CA ASN A 40 -2.34 8.53 2.19
C ASN A 40 -1.38 8.96 3.31
N ILE A 41 -1.81 8.84 4.57
CA ILE A 41 -0.98 9.02 5.77
C ILE A 41 -0.45 7.63 6.16
N ASN A 42 0.85 7.42 5.97
CA ASN A 42 1.48 6.08 6.02
C ASN A 42 2.47 5.91 7.16
N GLU A 43 2.77 6.99 7.85
CA GLU A 43 3.59 7.04 9.05
C GLU A 43 3.12 6.01 10.10
N PRO A 44 1.81 5.80 10.36
CA PRO A 44 1.35 4.79 11.33
C PRO A 44 1.76 3.36 10.97
N ILE A 45 1.83 3.03 9.68
CA ILE A 45 2.25 1.71 9.20
C ILE A 45 3.77 1.57 9.23
N ILE A 46 4.46 2.60 8.74
CA ILE A 46 5.91 2.58 8.60
C ILE A 46 6.57 2.48 9.97
N PHE A 47 6.06 3.24 10.95
CA PHE A 47 6.56 3.21 12.33
C PHE A 47 5.94 2.10 13.16
N GLY A 48 4.69 1.71 12.90
CA GLY A 48 4.01 0.68 13.67
C GLY A 48 4.40 -0.76 13.29
N ALA A 49 4.76 -1.06 12.03
CA ALA A 49 5.28 -2.37 11.62
C ALA A 49 6.82 -2.39 11.48
N PRO A 50 7.49 -1.52 12.24
CA PRO A 50 8.80 -0.91 11.93
C PRO A 50 9.39 -1.26 10.56
N ILE A 51 8.71 -0.86 9.48
CA ILE A 51 9.04 -1.31 8.11
C ILE A 51 10.48 -0.94 7.73
N VAL A 52 10.93 0.23 8.17
CA VAL A 52 12.27 0.75 7.89
C VAL A 52 13.35 -0.06 8.62
N LEU A 53 13.04 -0.58 9.81
CA LEU A 53 13.98 -1.36 10.62
C LEU A 53 13.87 -2.86 10.35
N ASN A 54 12.84 -3.31 9.64
CA ASN A 54 12.59 -4.72 9.38
C ASN A 54 13.10 -5.12 7.98
N PRO A 55 14.20 -5.89 7.88
CA PRO A 55 14.77 -6.29 6.60
C PRO A 55 13.83 -7.20 5.78
N THR A 56 12.81 -7.80 6.40
CA THR A 56 11.79 -8.59 5.70
C THR A 56 10.76 -7.71 4.99
N LEU A 57 10.46 -6.52 5.52
CA LEU A 57 9.45 -5.61 4.96
C LEU A 57 10.05 -4.49 4.10
N LEU A 58 11.36 -4.26 4.19
CA LEU A 58 12.06 -3.29 3.37
C LEU A 58 12.03 -3.61 1.85
N PRO A 59 12.25 -4.86 1.39
CA PRO A 59 12.20 -5.20 -0.03
C PRO A 59 10.85 -4.88 -0.71
N PRO A 60 9.69 -5.33 -0.20
CA PRO A 60 8.40 -4.98 -0.82
C PRO A 60 8.13 -3.48 -0.74
N PHE A 61 8.61 -2.79 0.30
CA PHE A 61 8.48 -1.34 0.42
C PHE A 61 9.19 -0.57 -0.69
N ILE A 62 10.25 -1.12 -1.29
CA ILE A 62 10.98 -0.50 -2.42
C ILE A 62 10.46 -1.03 -3.77
N ILE A 63 10.21 -2.33 -3.87
CA ILE A 63 9.81 -3.00 -5.12
C ILE A 63 8.43 -2.52 -5.59
N VAL A 64 7.46 -2.43 -4.69
CA VAL A 64 6.10 -2.01 -5.03
C VAL A 64 6.08 -0.59 -5.62
N PRO A 65 6.82 0.41 -5.09
CA PRO A 65 7.10 1.70 -5.72
C PRO A 65 7.59 1.64 -7.16
N ILE A 66 8.50 0.74 -7.44
CA ILE A 66 9.11 0.64 -8.77
C ILE A 66 8.14 -0.03 -9.74
N VAL A 67 7.50 -1.12 -9.33
CA VAL A 67 6.57 -1.88 -10.17
C VAL A 67 5.38 -1.03 -10.61
N ASN A 68 4.65 -0.39 -9.68
CA ASN A 68 3.51 0.43 -10.12
C ASN A 68 3.95 1.69 -10.87
N ALA A 69 5.19 2.19 -10.67
CA ALA A 69 5.72 3.28 -11.47
C ALA A 69 5.82 2.87 -12.93
N SER A 70 6.47 1.72 -13.17
CA SER A 70 6.65 1.16 -14.50
C SER A 70 5.30 0.90 -15.16
N ILE A 71 4.37 0.22 -14.47
CA ILE A 71 3.03 -0.08 -15.02
C ILE A 71 2.27 1.21 -15.37
N THR A 72 2.27 2.21 -14.48
CA THR A 72 1.58 3.47 -14.74
C THR A 72 2.21 4.23 -15.90
N TYR A 73 3.54 4.23 -15.99
CA TYR A 73 4.26 4.84 -17.11
C TYR A 73 3.90 4.19 -18.44
N PHE A 74 3.94 2.86 -18.52
CA PHE A 74 3.56 2.14 -19.75
C PHE A 74 2.07 2.32 -20.08
N ALA A 75 1.18 2.35 -19.09
CA ALA A 75 -0.24 2.61 -19.31
C ALA A 75 -0.52 4.02 -19.87
N MET A 76 0.26 5.03 -19.45
CA MET A 76 0.17 6.37 -20.02
C MET A 76 0.76 6.47 -21.42
N VAL A 77 1.88 5.78 -21.68
CA VAL A 77 2.53 5.77 -23.02
C VAL A 77 1.69 5.00 -24.04
N ALA A 78 1.02 3.93 -23.62
CA ALA A 78 0.12 3.14 -24.45
C ALA A 78 -1.27 3.79 -24.66
N GLU A 79 -1.46 5.04 -24.20
CA GLU A 79 -2.73 5.78 -24.25
C GLU A 79 -3.93 5.02 -23.61
N LEU A 80 -3.64 4.06 -22.73
CA LEU A 80 -4.66 3.33 -21.97
C LEU A 80 -5.35 4.24 -20.95
N VAL A 81 -4.63 5.25 -20.45
CA VAL A 81 -5.13 6.23 -19.49
C VAL A 81 -4.69 7.63 -19.92
N ASN A 82 -5.60 8.60 -19.81
CA ASN A 82 -5.29 9.99 -20.09
C ASN A 82 -4.12 10.48 -19.24
N ARG A 83 -3.29 11.35 -19.83
CA ARG A 83 -2.19 12.01 -19.11
C ARG A 83 -2.77 12.83 -17.97
N VAL A 84 -2.03 12.89 -16.86
CA VAL A 84 -2.42 13.70 -15.70
C VAL A 84 -2.50 15.17 -16.11
N THR A 85 -3.70 15.74 -16.14
CA THR A 85 -3.98 17.12 -16.53
C THR A 85 -4.15 18.04 -15.31
N SER A 86 -4.48 17.48 -14.15
CA SER A 86 -4.68 18.21 -12.90
C SER A 86 -3.93 17.54 -11.76
N THR A 87 -3.51 18.33 -10.77
CA THR A 87 -2.91 17.85 -9.52
C THR A 87 -3.89 18.03 -8.37
N PRO A 88 -4.86 17.11 -8.18
CA PRO A 88 -5.72 17.12 -7.01
C PRO A 88 -4.94 17.02 -5.69
N PRO A 89 -5.58 17.34 -4.54
CA PRO A 89 -5.00 17.13 -3.22
C PRO A 89 -4.47 15.70 -3.03
N TRP A 90 -3.27 15.58 -2.45
CA TRP A 90 -2.59 14.30 -2.23
C TRP A 90 -3.25 13.43 -1.13
N THR A 91 -4.11 14.02 -0.31
CA THR A 91 -4.92 13.31 0.71
C THR A 91 -6.15 12.62 0.14
N LEU A 92 -6.43 12.80 -1.16
CA LEU A 92 -7.57 12.14 -1.80
C LEU A 92 -7.34 10.62 -1.89
N PRO A 93 -8.38 9.80 -1.64
CA PRO A 93 -8.31 8.36 -1.82
C PRO A 93 -7.86 8.01 -3.25
N GLY A 94 -6.95 7.05 -3.40
CA GLY A 94 -6.31 6.69 -4.68
C GLY A 94 -7.23 6.65 -5.90
N PRO A 95 -8.38 5.94 -5.86
CA PRO A 95 -9.33 5.90 -6.97
C PRO A 95 -9.92 7.27 -7.34
N ILE A 96 -10.25 8.08 -6.35
CA ILE A 96 -10.84 9.42 -6.53
C ILE A 96 -9.77 10.41 -7.03
N GLY A 97 -8.57 10.33 -6.46
CA GLY A 97 -7.42 11.11 -6.90
C GLY A 97 -7.04 10.81 -8.35
N ALA A 98 -7.03 9.53 -8.75
CA ALA A 98 -6.75 9.11 -10.11
C ALA A 98 -7.79 9.63 -11.11
N PHE A 99 -9.09 9.57 -10.78
CA PHE A 99 -10.17 10.09 -11.62
C PHE A 99 -10.07 11.61 -11.84
N LEU A 100 -9.84 12.37 -10.77
CA LEU A 100 -9.72 13.84 -10.85
C LEU A 100 -8.43 14.26 -11.56
N ALA A 101 -7.33 13.51 -11.38
CA ALA A 101 -6.05 13.78 -12.01
C ALA A 101 -6.09 13.66 -13.54
N THR A 102 -6.97 12.81 -14.07
CA THR A 102 -7.12 12.52 -15.50
C THR A 102 -8.34 13.20 -16.14
N ASN A 103 -8.90 14.21 -15.48
CA ASN A 103 -10.07 14.97 -15.93
C ASN A 103 -11.34 14.11 -16.10
N GLY A 104 -11.55 13.15 -15.21
CA GLY A 104 -12.74 12.29 -15.21
C GLY A 104 -12.59 11.00 -16.03
N ASP A 105 -11.37 10.54 -16.28
CA ASP A 105 -11.15 9.28 -16.98
C ASP A 105 -11.34 8.07 -16.03
N PHE A 106 -12.41 7.31 -16.25
CA PHE A 106 -12.70 6.07 -15.52
C PHE A 106 -11.63 4.99 -15.70
N ARG A 107 -10.84 5.03 -16.78
CA ARG A 107 -9.74 4.07 -17.01
C ARG A 107 -8.65 4.22 -15.96
N ALA A 108 -8.44 5.45 -15.46
CA ALA A 108 -7.49 5.74 -14.39
C ALA A 108 -7.90 5.08 -13.06
N VAL A 109 -9.20 4.99 -12.78
CA VAL A 109 -9.75 4.32 -11.60
C VAL A 109 -9.47 2.82 -11.66
N ILE A 110 -9.72 2.20 -12.82
CA ILE A 110 -9.48 0.77 -13.04
C ILE A 110 -7.99 0.46 -12.89
N LEU A 111 -7.12 1.28 -13.48
CA LEU A 111 -5.67 1.15 -13.31
C LEU A 111 -5.28 1.26 -11.84
N ASN A 112 -5.81 2.23 -11.10
CA ASN A 112 -5.51 2.41 -9.67
C ASN A 112 -5.89 1.16 -8.84
N ILE A 113 -7.07 0.59 -9.08
CA ILE A 113 -7.51 -0.65 -8.42
C ILE A 113 -6.57 -1.81 -8.77
N LEU A 114 -6.18 -1.95 -10.04
CA LEU A 114 -5.22 -2.98 -10.46
C LEU A 114 -3.87 -2.83 -9.74
N LEU A 115 -3.36 -1.60 -9.62
CA LEU A 115 -2.11 -1.31 -8.91
C LEU A 115 -2.19 -1.63 -7.42
N ILE A 116 -3.34 -1.40 -6.78
CA ILE A 116 -3.58 -1.80 -5.38
C ILE A 116 -3.52 -3.33 -5.26
N ILE A 117 -4.17 -4.06 -6.18
CA ILE A 117 -4.17 -5.54 -6.19
C ILE A 117 -2.74 -6.08 -6.38
N ILE A 118 -1.97 -5.52 -7.31
CA ILE A 118 -0.57 -5.90 -7.53
C ILE A 118 0.26 -5.63 -6.28
N SER A 119 0.03 -4.49 -5.62
CA SER A 119 0.72 -4.15 -4.37
C SER A 119 0.43 -5.20 -3.29
N VAL A 120 -0.85 -5.58 -3.10
CA VAL A 120 -1.26 -6.65 -2.18
C VAL A 120 -0.58 -7.97 -2.53
N ALA A 121 -0.55 -8.35 -3.81
CA ALA A 121 0.07 -9.59 -4.26
C ALA A 121 1.59 -9.64 -3.96
N ILE A 122 2.30 -8.52 -4.18
CA ILE A 122 3.73 -8.41 -3.88
C ILE A 122 3.99 -8.42 -2.38
N TYR A 123 3.15 -7.74 -1.58
CA TYR A 123 3.29 -7.72 -0.12
C TYR A 123 2.93 -9.05 0.55
N TYR A 124 2.09 -9.87 -0.07
CA TYR A 124 1.59 -11.13 0.50
C TYR A 124 2.67 -12.12 0.98
N PRO A 125 3.71 -12.48 0.19
CA PRO A 125 4.76 -13.39 0.65
C PRO A 125 5.54 -12.84 1.85
N PHE A 126 5.86 -11.54 1.85
CA PHE A 126 6.59 -10.88 2.93
C PHE A 126 5.72 -10.70 4.17
N PHE A 127 4.42 -10.46 3.98
CA PHE A 127 3.44 -10.42 5.06
C PHE A 127 3.39 -11.74 5.82
N ASN A 128 3.32 -12.89 5.13
CA ASN A 128 3.31 -14.20 5.82
C ASN A 128 4.60 -14.42 6.62
N ALA A 129 5.76 -13.99 6.11
CA ALA A 129 7.03 -14.08 6.84
C ALA A 129 7.05 -13.17 8.08
N TYR A 130 6.50 -11.96 7.96
CA TYR A 130 6.36 -11.03 9.09
C TYR A 130 5.36 -11.55 10.13
N GLU A 131 4.22 -12.08 9.69
CA GLU A 131 3.20 -12.66 10.56
C GLU A 131 3.74 -13.82 11.39
N LYS A 132 4.55 -14.70 10.79
CA LYS A 132 5.20 -15.80 11.50
C LYS A 132 6.12 -15.30 12.62
N LYS A 133 6.85 -14.22 12.37
CA LYS A 133 7.73 -13.60 13.38
C LYS A 133 6.91 -13.01 14.53
N LEU A 134 5.84 -12.28 14.20
CA LEU A 134 4.98 -11.62 15.17
C LEU A 134 4.24 -12.63 16.07
N LEU A 135 3.79 -13.75 15.51
CA LEU A 135 3.20 -14.84 16.29
C LEU A 135 4.23 -15.53 17.19
N ALA A 136 5.47 -15.70 16.72
CA ALA A 136 6.52 -16.30 17.55
C ALA A 136 6.86 -15.41 18.76
N GLU A 137 6.89 -14.09 18.58
CA GLU A 137 7.07 -13.12 19.67
C GLU A 137 5.88 -13.16 20.65
N GLU A 138 4.64 -13.15 20.15
CA GLU A 138 3.43 -13.22 20.98
C GLU A 138 3.32 -14.54 21.77
N HIS A 139 3.79 -15.66 21.21
CA HIS A 139 3.84 -16.95 21.92
C HIS A 139 4.97 -17.02 22.95
N ALA A 140 6.10 -16.35 22.74
CA ALA A 140 7.19 -16.28 23.70
C ALA A 140 6.79 -15.45 24.93
N GLU A 141 6.14 -14.29 24.72
CA GLU A 141 5.63 -13.43 25.79
C GLU A 141 4.50 -14.10 26.61
N ALA A 142 3.75 -15.02 26.02
CA ALA A 142 2.70 -15.76 26.73
C ALA A 142 3.23 -16.97 27.54
N GLN A 143 4.51 -17.33 27.39
CA GLN A 143 5.17 -18.43 28.11
C GLN A 143 6.06 -17.97 29.26
N GLU A 144 6.34 -16.67 29.37
CA GLU A 144 6.86 -16.01 30.59
C GLU A 144 5.73 -15.59 31.54
#